data_AF-A0A3S0FPV0-F1
#
_entry.id   AF-A0A3S0FPV0-F1
#
_cell.length_a   1.000
_cell.length_b   1.000
_cell.length_c   1.000
_cell.angle_alpha   90.00
_cell.angle_beta   90.00
_cell.angle_gamma   90.00
#
_symmetry.space_group_name_H-M   'P 1'
#
loop_
_entity.id
_entity.type
_entity.pdbx_description
1 polymer ?
#
loop_
_entity_poly.entity_id
_entity_poly.type
_entity_poly.pdbx_seq_one_letter_code
_entity_poly.pdbx_strand_id
1 'polypeptide(L)'
;MKIKSILASIVVTIISIAAATAYGKDDDYAPAHFITSVTNQTFHQEVSDSQKPVVLDVCAPADCAARIAATERLAVQFTGRARFVQAPTTENSALVQRVNSPGLVIPTYMVSINDELFIVRKNLTEAEAKAFIESVISP
;
A
#
# COMPACT_ATOMS: atom_id res chain seq x y z
N MET A 1 55.62 -22.97 -31.11
CA MET A 1 54.62 -22.26 -30.27
C MET A 1 53.24 -22.56 -30.82
N LYS A 2 52.37 -23.17 -30.01
CA LYS A 2 51.01 -23.59 -30.35
C LYS A 2 50.04 -22.47 -29.96
N ILE A 3 49.27 -21.92 -30.91
CA ILE A 3 48.16 -21.02 -30.59
C ILE A 3 46.88 -21.88 -30.57
N LYS A 4 46.27 -21.95 -29.39
CA LYS A 4 45.09 -22.75 -29.08
C LYS A 4 43.83 -22.12 -29.67
N SER A 5 43.01 -22.99 -30.26
CA SER A 5 41.59 -22.80 -30.53
C SER A 5 40.81 -22.52 -29.25
N ILE A 6 39.96 -21.49 -29.24
CA ILE A 6 38.85 -21.37 -28.28
C ILE A 6 37.62 -20.84 -29.02
N LEU A 7 36.61 -21.71 -29.08
CA LEU A 7 35.23 -21.43 -29.40
C LEU A 7 34.66 -20.38 -28.42
N ALA A 8 33.98 -19.37 -28.94
CA ALA A 8 33.03 -18.58 -28.18
C ALA A 8 31.75 -18.40 -29.02
N SER A 9 31.02 -19.51 -29.18
CA SER A 9 29.58 -19.45 -29.41
C SER A 9 28.91 -19.05 -28.10
N ILE A 10 27.72 -18.45 -28.23
CA ILE A 10 26.74 -18.10 -27.20
C ILE A 10 26.78 -16.61 -26.80
N VAL A 11 26.20 -15.78 -27.68
CA VAL A 11 25.56 -14.52 -27.28
C VAL A 11 24.08 -14.88 -27.04
N VAL A 12 23.71 -15.11 -25.77
CA VAL A 12 22.28 -15.14 -25.40
C VAL A 12 21.83 -13.70 -25.27
N THR A 13 21.18 -13.19 -26.31
CA THR A 13 20.39 -11.96 -26.23
C THR A 13 19.12 -12.27 -25.44
N ILE A 14 19.11 -11.97 -24.14
CA ILE A 14 17.87 -11.98 -23.34
C ILE A 14 17.19 -10.63 -23.55
N ILE A 15 16.22 -10.59 -24.45
CA ILE A 15 15.17 -9.57 -24.45
C ILE A 15 14.17 -10.00 -23.38
N SER A 16 14.23 -9.38 -22.21
CA SER A 16 13.13 -9.40 -21.23
C SER A 16 12.57 -7.99 -21.13
N ILE A 17 11.64 -7.68 -22.03
CA ILE A 17 10.71 -6.57 -21.86
C ILE A 17 9.54 -7.14 -21.05
N ALA A 18 9.61 -7.00 -19.73
CA ALA A 18 8.43 -7.10 -18.87
C ALA A 18 8.04 -5.67 -18.50
N ALA A 19 7.23 -5.05 -19.35
CA ALA A 19 6.54 -3.82 -19.03
C ALA A 19 5.36 -4.16 -18.11
N ALA A 20 5.54 -3.96 -16.80
CA ALA A 20 4.44 -3.78 -15.87
C ALA A 20 4.34 -2.28 -15.55
N THR A 21 3.67 -1.59 -16.47
CA THR A 21 2.90 -0.36 -16.32
C THR A 21 3.32 0.61 -15.21
N ALA A 22 3.98 1.67 -15.67
CA ALA A 22 4.12 2.93 -14.98
C ALA A 22 2.77 3.50 -14.51
N TYR A 23 2.80 4.01 -13.29
CA TYR A 23 1.84 4.94 -12.72
C TYR A 23 1.57 6.15 -13.64
N GLY A 24 0.28 6.40 -13.91
CA GLY A 24 -0.34 7.72 -14.12
C GLY A 24 -0.38 8.29 -15.54
N LYS A 25 -1.58 8.44 -16.10
CA LYS A 25 -2.00 9.55 -16.98
C LYS A 25 -3.52 9.55 -17.21
N ASP A 26 -4.17 10.58 -16.69
CA ASP A 26 -5.33 11.31 -17.21
C ASP A 26 -6.34 10.51 -18.06
N ASP A 27 -7.47 10.12 -17.47
CA ASP A 27 -8.74 9.99 -18.18
C ASP A 27 -9.93 10.04 -17.20
N ASP A 28 -10.90 10.86 -17.58
CA ASP A 28 -12.10 11.30 -16.87
C ASP A 28 -13.16 10.18 -16.85
N TYR A 29 -12.91 9.15 -16.06
CA TYR A 29 -13.84 8.07 -15.79
C TYR A 29 -13.69 7.71 -14.31
N ALA A 30 -14.69 8.01 -13.48
CA ALA A 30 -14.75 7.45 -12.14
C ALA A 30 -15.42 6.06 -12.21
N PRO A 31 -14.64 4.95 -12.28
CA PRO A 31 -15.17 3.71 -11.71
C PRO A 31 -14.11 2.81 -11.08
N ALA A 32 -14.60 1.78 -10.39
CA ALA A 32 -13.88 0.71 -9.72
C ALA A 32 -13.03 1.18 -8.53
N HIS A 33 -13.07 0.39 -7.46
CA HIS A 33 -12.43 0.69 -6.20
C HIS A 33 -10.94 1.03 -6.41
N PHE A 34 -10.57 2.32 -6.33
CA PHE A 34 -9.19 2.76 -6.59
C PHE A 34 -8.25 2.48 -5.41
N ILE A 35 -8.80 1.99 -4.30
CA ILE A 35 -8.04 1.51 -3.17
C ILE A 35 -7.56 0.09 -3.46
N THR A 36 -6.25 -0.05 -3.50
CA THR A 36 -5.58 -1.33 -3.71
C THR A 36 -5.50 -2.11 -2.41
N SER A 37 -5.74 -3.42 -2.45
CA SER A 37 -5.41 -4.31 -1.34
C SER A 37 -3.92 -4.60 -1.37
N VAL A 38 -3.24 -4.46 -0.23
CA VAL A 38 -1.84 -4.84 -0.05
C VAL A 38 -1.75 -6.17 0.68
N THR A 39 -0.71 -6.93 0.36
CA THR A 39 -0.39 -8.21 0.98
C THR A 39 0.99 -8.13 1.63
N ASN A 40 1.37 -9.11 2.44
CA ASN A 40 2.74 -9.23 2.96
C ASN A 40 3.80 -9.14 1.83
N GLN A 41 3.52 -9.66 0.63
CA GLN A 41 4.46 -9.63 -0.50
C GLN A 41 4.58 -8.23 -1.12
N THR A 42 3.49 -7.48 -1.21
CA THR A 42 3.48 -6.15 -1.84
C THR A 42 3.68 -5.01 -0.85
N PHE A 43 3.57 -5.27 0.46
CA PHE A 43 3.62 -4.26 1.51
C PHE A 43 4.85 -3.36 1.41
N HIS A 44 6.04 -3.94 1.21
CA HIS A 44 7.27 -3.16 1.13
C HIS A 44 7.21 -2.14 -0.02
N GLN A 45 6.86 -2.60 -1.22
CA GLN A 45 6.77 -1.75 -2.41
C GLN A 45 5.65 -0.71 -2.30
N GLU A 46 4.49 -1.10 -1.78
CA GLU A 46 3.29 -0.27 -1.83
C GLU A 46 3.17 0.69 -0.62
N VAL A 47 3.83 0.35 0.50
CA VAL A 47 3.72 1.08 1.78
C VAL A 47 5.08 1.63 2.23
N SER A 48 6.11 0.79 2.36
CA SER A 48 7.41 1.23 2.90
C SER A 48 8.20 2.09 1.90
N ASP A 49 8.16 1.76 0.61
CA ASP A 49 8.86 2.49 -0.45
C ASP A 49 8.05 3.68 -1.00
N SER A 50 6.87 3.94 -0.45
CA SER A 50 5.99 4.99 -0.95
C SER A 50 6.58 6.38 -0.68
N GLN A 51 6.68 7.20 -1.74
CA GLN A 51 7.09 8.61 -1.65
C GLN A 51 6.02 9.51 -0.98
N LYS A 52 4.80 9.00 -0.80
CA LYS A 52 3.70 9.70 -0.14
C LYS A 52 3.30 8.96 1.14
N PRO A 53 2.76 9.66 2.16
CA PRO A 53 2.09 9.01 3.27
C PRO A 53 1.08 7.97 2.77
N VAL A 54 1.05 6.80 3.40
CA VAL A 54 0.12 5.72 3.06
C VAL A 54 -0.82 5.46 4.22
N VAL A 55 -2.11 5.66 3.99
CA VAL A 55 -3.17 5.29 4.93
C VAL A 55 -3.60 3.85 4.65
N LEU A 56 -3.46 2.99 5.64
CA LEU A 56 -3.86 1.59 5.60
C LEU A 56 -5.20 1.41 6.31
N ASP A 57 -6.22 0.88 5.64
CA ASP A 57 -7.44 0.35 6.26
C ASP A 57 -7.19 -1.10 6.67
N VAL A 58 -6.80 -1.30 7.93
CA VAL A 58 -6.48 -2.60 8.51
C VAL A 58 -7.77 -3.24 9.00
N CYS A 59 -8.18 -4.33 8.35
CA CYS A 59 -9.50 -4.92 8.53
C CYS A 59 -9.44 -6.45 8.58
N ALA A 60 -10.41 -7.06 9.26
CA ALA A 60 -10.68 -8.48 9.09
C ALA A 60 -11.41 -8.69 7.75
N PRO A 61 -11.31 -9.89 7.13
CA PRO A 61 -11.89 -10.14 5.80
C PRO A 61 -13.36 -9.73 5.65
N ALA A 62 -14.19 -9.98 6.66
CA ALA A 62 -15.61 -9.62 6.65
C ALA A 62 -15.86 -8.09 6.72
N ASP A 63 -14.95 -7.34 7.35
CA ASP A 63 -15.09 -5.89 7.57
C ASP A 63 -14.56 -5.08 6.39
N CYS A 64 -13.57 -5.60 5.66
CA CYS A 64 -12.93 -4.89 4.55
C CYS A 64 -13.96 -4.46 3.49
N ALA A 65 -14.86 -5.35 3.08
CA ALA A 65 -15.89 -5.05 2.08
C ALA A 65 -16.89 -3.99 2.57
N ALA A 66 -17.24 -3.99 3.87
CA ALA A 66 -18.18 -3.02 4.44
C ALA A 66 -17.58 -1.61 4.55
N ARG A 67 -16.25 -1.50 4.64
CA ARG A 67 -15.55 -0.24 4.89
C ARG A 67 -15.00 0.42 3.64
N ILE A 68 -14.84 -0.32 2.54
CA ILE A 68 -14.21 0.17 1.31
C ILE A 68 -14.79 1.52 0.84
N ALA A 69 -16.12 1.67 0.85
CA ALA A 69 -16.79 2.90 0.40
C ALA A 69 -16.53 4.10 1.32
N ALA A 70 -16.34 3.89 2.63
CA ALA A 70 -15.94 4.96 3.54
C ALA A 70 -14.47 5.34 3.34
N THR A 71 -13.61 4.33 3.16
CA THR A 71 -12.19 4.55 2.89
C THR A 71 -11.98 5.29 1.56
N GLU A 72 -12.79 5.02 0.52
CA GLU A 72 -12.74 5.75 -0.75
C GLU A 72 -13.16 7.21 -0.62
N ARG A 73 -14.22 7.48 0.15
CA ARG A 73 -14.65 8.85 0.44
C ARG A 73 -13.59 9.64 1.21
N LEU A 74 -12.85 8.99 2.10
CA LEU A 74 -11.65 9.59 2.70
C LEU A 74 -10.57 9.81 1.65
N ALA A 75 -10.23 8.80 0.87
CA ALA A 75 -9.15 8.86 -0.10
C ALA A 75 -9.32 10.00 -1.12
N VAL A 76 -10.55 10.28 -1.58
CA VAL A 76 -10.86 11.44 -2.43
C VAL A 76 -10.44 12.76 -1.78
N GLN A 77 -10.71 12.93 -0.48
CA GLN A 77 -10.37 14.16 0.27
C GLN A 77 -8.87 14.37 0.47
N PHE A 78 -8.09 13.30 0.35
CA PHE A 78 -6.63 13.32 0.49
C PHE A 78 -5.90 13.15 -0.85
N THR A 79 -6.62 13.30 -1.97
CA THR A 79 -6.06 13.21 -3.32
C THR A 79 -4.82 14.08 -3.45
N GLY A 80 -3.73 13.48 -3.93
CA GLY A 80 -2.44 14.16 -4.07
C GLY A 80 -1.59 14.20 -2.81
N ARG A 81 -2.18 14.11 -1.60
CA ARG A 81 -1.51 14.25 -0.30
C ARG A 81 -1.14 12.92 0.34
N ALA A 82 -2.00 11.91 0.21
CA ALA A 82 -1.76 10.57 0.74
C ALA A 82 -2.31 9.51 -0.20
N ARG A 83 -1.75 8.30 -0.13
CA ARG A 83 -2.28 7.10 -0.78
C ARG A 83 -3.12 6.32 0.22
N PHE A 84 -4.17 5.66 -0.25
CA PHE A 84 -4.99 4.76 0.57
C PHE A 84 -4.89 3.34 0.05
N VAL A 85 -4.74 2.39 0.97
CA VAL A 85 -4.70 0.95 0.69
C VAL A 85 -5.56 0.19 1.70
N GLN A 86 -6.10 -0.96 1.30
CA GLN A 86 -6.65 -1.93 2.25
C GLN A 86 -5.57 -2.93 2.67
N ALA A 87 -5.55 -3.28 3.94
CA ALA A 87 -4.61 -4.25 4.49
C ALA A 87 -5.37 -5.34 5.27
N PRO A 88 -5.93 -6.34 4.57
CA PRO A 88 -6.60 -7.47 5.22
C PRO A 88 -5.62 -8.21 6.14
N THR A 89 -6.00 -8.44 7.40
CA THR A 89 -5.11 -9.06 8.39
C THR A 89 -4.72 -10.49 8.05
N THR A 90 -5.55 -11.21 7.30
CA THR A 90 -5.27 -12.56 6.81
C THR A 90 -4.12 -12.62 5.80
N GLU A 91 -3.91 -11.52 5.06
CA GLU A 91 -2.85 -11.39 4.04
C GLU A 91 -1.64 -10.63 4.56
N ASN A 92 -1.76 -10.02 5.75
CA ASN A 92 -0.77 -9.12 6.34
C ASN A 92 -0.36 -9.56 7.76
N SER A 93 -0.09 -10.85 7.95
CA SER A 93 0.28 -11.40 9.27
C SER A 93 1.55 -10.78 9.86
N ALA A 94 2.49 -10.33 9.02
CA ALA A 94 3.71 -9.66 9.48
C ALA A 94 3.42 -8.23 9.98
N LEU A 95 2.51 -7.50 9.31
CA LEU A 95 2.00 -6.22 9.78
C LEU A 95 1.38 -6.39 11.17
N VAL A 96 0.47 -7.36 11.33
CA VAL A 96 -0.20 -7.66 12.61
C VAL A 96 0.81 -7.95 13.73
N GLN A 97 1.88 -8.70 13.43
CA GLN A 97 2.97 -8.96 14.37
C GLN A 97 3.84 -7.72 14.67
N ARG A 98 4.10 -6.87 13.67
CA ARG A 98 4.88 -5.62 13.83
C ARG A 98 4.13 -4.63 14.73
N VAL A 99 2.82 -4.58 14.57
CA VAL A 99 1.93 -3.65 15.30
C VAL A 99 1.34 -4.30 16.54
N ASN A 100 1.91 -5.42 17.01
CA ASN A 100 1.49 -6.24 18.14
C ASN A 100 1.65 -5.52 19.50
N SER A 101 1.17 -4.28 19.54
CA SER A 101 0.81 -3.56 20.74
C SER A 101 -0.38 -4.29 21.38
N PRO A 102 -0.33 -4.57 22.69
CA PRO A 102 -1.52 -4.97 23.43
C PRO A 102 -2.58 -3.87 23.24
N GLY A 103 -3.61 -4.15 22.43
CA GLY A 103 -4.67 -3.20 22.12
C GLY A 103 -4.80 -2.76 20.65
N LEU A 104 -4.11 -3.38 19.67
CA LEU A 104 -4.55 -3.23 18.27
C LEU A 104 -5.97 -3.79 18.16
N VAL A 105 -6.93 -2.93 17.80
CA VAL A 105 -8.30 -3.33 17.55
C VAL A 105 -8.62 -3.07 16.10
N ILE A 106 -8.95 -4.13 15.38
CA ILE A 106 -9.46 -4.08 14.01
C ILE A 106 -11.00 -4.02 14.02
N PRO A 107 -11.62 -3.35 13.05
CA PRO A 107 -10.99 -2.57 11.99
C PRO A 107 -10.41 -1.24 12.49
N THR A 108 -9.30 -0.80 11.90
CA THR A 108 -8.67 0.49 12.20
C THR A 108 -7.96 1.07 10.98
N TYR A 109 -7.65 2.37 11.03
CA TYR A 109 -6.72 2.99 10.10
C TYR A 109 -5.29 3.01 10.69
N MET A 110 -4.30 2.99 9.83
CA MET A 110 -2.91 3.30 10.19
C MET A 110 -2.35 4.27 9.14
N VAL A 111 -1.36 5.07 9.51
CA VAL A 111 -0.65 5.95 8.58
C VAL A 111 0.82 5.55 8.59
N SER A 112 1.37 5.24 7.43
CA SER A 112 2.80 5.01 7.21
C SER A 112 3.44 6.27 6.64
N ILE A 113 4.51 6.76 7.27
CA ILE A 113 5.36 7.85 6.77
C ILE A 113 6.82 7.43 6.98
N ASN A 114 7.62 7.35 5.91
CA ASN A 114 9.04 6.95 5.98
C ASN A 114 9.27 5.63 6.75
N ASP A 115 8.43 4.62 6.53
CA ASP A 115 8.39 3.32 7.23
C ASP A 115 8.02 3.39 8.74
N GLU A 116 7.66 4.56 9.26
CA GLU A 116 7.08 4.71 10.59
C GLU A 116 5.55 4.57 10.55
N LEU A 117 5.00 3.75 11.45
CA LEU A 117 3.57 3.44 11.51
C LEU A 117 2.89 4.16 12.68
N PHE A 118 1.96 5.05 12.35
CA PHE A 118 1.09 5.75 13.29
C PHE A 118 -0.28 5.06 13.33
N ILE A 119 -0.72 4.64 14.50
CA ILE A 119 -1.98 3.90 14.67
C ILE A 119 -3.12 4.89 14.91
N VAL A 120 -4.14 4.84 14.06
CA VAL A 120 -5.40 5.56 14.28
C VAL A 120 -6.19 4.81 15.36
N ARG A 121 -6.82 5.52 16.29
CA ARG A 121 -7.54 4.90 17.41
C ARG A 121 -8.77 4.10 16.93
N LYS A 122 -9.26 3.20 17.78
CA LYS A 122 -10.47 2.38 17.56
C LYS A 122 -11.75 3.24 17.45
N ASN A 123 -12.75 2.75 16.71
CA ASN A 123 -14.14 3.25 16.69
C ASN A 123 -14.28 4.70 16.23
N LEU A 124 -13.39 5.18 15.37
CA LEU A 124 -13.55 6.51 14.79
C LEU A 124 -14.67 6.52 13.75
N THR A 125 -15.50 7.55 13.83
CA THR A 125 -16.31 8.01 12.70
C THR A 125 -15.40 8.45 11.55
N GLU A 126 -15.95 8.57 10.35
CA GLU A 126 -15.20 9.06 9.19
C GLU A 126 -14.59 10.46 9.42
N ALA A 127 -15.31 11.34 10.12
CA ALA A 127 -14.83 12.67 10.46
C ALA A 127 -13.64 12.63 11.43
N GLU A 128 -13.69 11.76 12.44
CA GLU A 128 -12.58 11.59 13.39
C GLU A 128 -11.38 10.91 12.72
N ALA A 129 -11.61 9.94 11.85
CA ALA A 129 -10.55 9.32 11.05
C ALA A 129 -9.86 10.36 10.16
N LYS A 130 -10.63 11.21 9.47
CA LYS A 130 -10.11 12.33 8.69
C LYS A 130 -9.25 13.26 9.53
N ALA A 131 -9.77 13.74 10.66
CA ALA A 131 -9.06 14.68 11.53
C ALA A 131 -7.74 14.09 12.05
N PHE A 132 -7.75 12.81 12.42
CA PHE A 132 -6.51 12.11 12.80
C PHE A 132 -5.52 12.05 11.64
N ILE A 133 -5.95 11.60 10.46
CA ILE A 133 -5.07 11.48 9.29
C ILE A 133 -4.44 12.85 8.99
N GLU A 134 -5.24 13.92 9.00
CA GLU A 134 -4.76 15.30 8.83
C GLU A 134 -3.69 15.69 9.85
N SER A 135 -3.89 15.36 11.13
CA SER A 135 -2.92 15.66 12.19
C SER A 135 -1.58 14.92 12.03
N VAL A 136 -1.57 13.78 11.35
CA VAL A 136 -0.35 12.98 11.13
C VAL A 136 0.37 13.39 9.85
N ILE A 137 -0.36 13.62 8.76
CA ILE A 137 0.25 13.93 7.44
C ILE A 137 0.58 15.41 7.25
N SER A 138 0.11 16.30 8.12
CA SER A 138 0.36 17.74 8.05
C SER A 138 0.66 18.31 9.44
N PRO A 139 1.76 17.87 10.08
CA PRO A 139 2.16 18.31 11.41
C PRO A 139 2.62 19.78 11.45
#